data_AF-U5G8F6-F1
#
_entry.id   AF-U5G8F6-F1
#
_cell.length_a   1.000
_cell.length_b   1.000
_cell.length_c   1.000
_cell.angle_alpha   90.00
_cell.angle_beta   90.00
_cell.angle_gamma   90.00
#
_symmetry.space_group_name_H-M   'P 1'
#
loop_
_entity.id
_entity.type
_entity.pdbx_description
1 polymer ?
#
loop_
_entity_poly.entity_id
_entity_poly.type
_entity_poly.pdbx_seq_one_letter_code
_entity_poly.pdbx_strand_id
1 'polypeptide(L)'
;MGVVVSMRARQTEILNHPSGGGFLPHCGWNSAVDSIANGVPMIAWPLNAEQGMNAALLAEDIGGAIRSKLLPWKEVMGREEIETMIRNIIEDKGDARRGRVRAH
;
A
#
# COMPACT_ATOMS: atom_id res chain seq x y z
N MET A 1 -17.24 -8.22 -6.89
CA MET A 1 -16.97 -7.67 -8.24
C MET A 1 -15.67 -6.89 -8.18
N GLY A 2 -14.82 -7.01 -9.19
CA GLY A 2 -13.58 -6.24 -9.33
C GLY A 2 -13.53 -5.56 -10.69
N VAL A 3 -12.84 -4.42 -10.79
CA VAL A 3 -12.72 -3.64 -12.04
C VAL A 3 -11.25 -3.56 -12.42
N VAL A 4 -10.94 -3.86 -13.68
CA VAL A 4 -9.60 -3.69 -14.26
C VAL A 4 -9.64 -2.50 -15.21
N VAL A 5 -8.77 -1.52 -15.00
CA VAL A 5 -8.64 -0.33 -15.85
C VAL A 5 -7.31 -0.42 -16.60
N SER A 6 -7.34 -0.24 -17.92
CA SER A 6 -6.14 -0.26 -18.76
C SER A 6 -5.41 1.08 -18.72
N MET A 7 -4.07 1.02 -18.80
CA MET A 7 -3.14 2.15 -18.88
C MET A 7 -3.12 3.09 -17.68
N ARG A 8 -4.18 3.86 -17.42
CA ARG A 8 -4.20 4.88 -16.37
C ARG A 8 -5.57 5.05 -15.75
N ALA A 9 -5.59 5.04 -14.42
CA ALA A 9 -6.73 5.44 -13.62
C ALA A 9 -6.48 6.80 -12.94
N ARG A 10 -7.54 7.44 -12.44
CA ARG A 10 -7.45 8.69 -11.67
C ARG A 10 -7.05 8.38 -10.22
N GLN A 11 -5.77 8.06 -10.01
CA GLN A 11 -5.23 7.60 -8.70
C GLN A 11 -5.68 8.48 -7.54
N THR A 12 -5.50 9.80 -7.64
CA THR A 12 -5.85 10.75 -6.58
C THR A 12 -7.33 10.68 -6.22
N GLU A 13 -8.22 10.52 -7.20
CA GLU A 13 -9.66 10.41 -6.95
C GLU A 13 -10.03 9.08 -6.30
N ILE A 14 -9.36 7.99 -6.70
CA ILE A 14 -9.56 6.67 -6.10
C ILE A 14 -9.10 6.68 -4.64
N LEU A 15 -7.95 7.29 -4.34
CA LEU A 15 -7.41 7.36 -2.98
C LEU A 15 -8.24 8.28 -2.07
N ASN A 16 -8.79 9.37 -2.61
CA ASN A 16 -9.67 10.28 -1.87
C ASN A 16 -11.09 9.73 -1.68
N HIS A 17 -11.45 8.63 -2.34
CA HIS A 17 -12.79 8.08 -2.26
C HIS A 17 -13.02 7.41 -0.88
N PRO A 18 -14.14 7.67 -0.17
CA PRO A 18 -14.37 7.16 1.18
C PRO A 18 -14.44 5.62 1.26
N SER A 19 -14.77 4.94 0.16
CA SER A 19 -14.73 3.47 0.08
C SER A 19 -13.31 2.88 -0.07
N GLY A 20 -12.27 3.72 -0.10
CA GLY A 20 -10.87 3.32 -0.22
C GLY A 20 -10.38 2.55 1.01
N GLY A 21 -10.33 1.22 0.90
CA GLY A 21 -9.88 0.30 1.96
C GLY A 21 -8.36 0.23 2.14
N GLY A 22 -7.61 0.32 1.05
CA GLY A 22 -6.15 0.25 1.06
C GLY A 22 -5.55 0.36 -0.33
N PHE A 23 -4.23 0.51 -0.40
CA PHE A 23 -3.50 0.77 -1.64
C PHE A 23 -2.28 -0.16 -1.76
N LEU A 24 -2.02 -0.73 -2.94
CA LEU A 24 -0.80 -1.50 -3.21
C LEU A 24 0.10 -0.72 -4.18
N PRO A 25 0.95 0.18 -3.68
CA PRO A 25 1.92 0.88 -4.51
C PRO A 25 3.23 0.13 -4.62
N HIS A 26 3.92 0.37 -5.73
CA HIS A 26 5.35 0.11 -5.88
C HIS A 26 6.27 0.94 -4.95
N CYS A 27 5.71 1.76 -4.05
CA CYS A 27 6.43 2.64 -3.12
C CYS A 27 7.28 3.74 -3.77
N GLY A 28 6.95 4.19 -4.99
CA GLY A 28 7.45 5.47 -5.49
C GLY A 28 6.97 6.63 -4.60
N TRP A 29 7.81 7.64 -4.39
CA TRP A 29 7.57 8.69 -3.38
C TRP A 29 6.23 9.43 -3.56
N ASN A 30 5.87 9.80 -4.80
CA ASN A 30 4.59 10.48 -5.07
C ASN A 30 3.37 9.63 -4.68
N SER A 31 3.38 8.33 -5.01
CA SER A 31 2.29 7.42 -4.62
C SER A 31 2.23 7.23 -3.10
N ALA A 32 3.38 7.22 -2.42
CA ALA A 32 3.43 7.15 -0.97
C ALA A 32 2.81 8.39 -0.31
N VAL A 33 3.21 9.58 -0.78
CA VAL A 33 2.66 10.86 -0.30
C VAL A 33 1.17 10.98 -0.58
N ASP A 34 0.70 10.61 -1.78
CA ASP A 34 -0.73 10.60 -2.10
C ASP A 34 -1.52 9.71 -1.13
N SER A 35 -1.00 8.53 -0.82
CA SER A 35 -1.64 7.61 0.13
C SER A 35 -1.69 8.18 1.54
N ILE A 36 -0.60 8.83 1.98
CA ILE A 36 -0.52 9.45 3.30
C ILE A 36 -1.50 10.61 3.41
N ALA A 37 -1.48 11.52 2.45
CA ALA A 37 -2.37 12.69 2.41
C ALA A 37 -3.86 12.32 2.40
N ASN A 38 -4.22 11.15 1.87
CA ASN A 38 -5.60 10.66 1.86
C ASN A 38 -5.92 9.69 3.02
N GLY A 39 -4.97 9.42 3.92
CA GLY A 39 -5.18 8.53 5.05
C GLY A 39 -5.47 7.09 4.62
N VAL A 40 -4.82 6.60 3.56
CA VAL A 40 -5.02 5.25 3.02
C VAL A 40 -3.82 4.36 3.40
N PRO A 41 -4.05 3.22 4.07
CA PRO A 41 -2.98 2.29 4.43
C PRO A 41 -2.49 1.50 3.19
N MET A 42 -1.23 1.04 3.25
CA MET A 42 -0.53 0.51 2.07
C MET A 42 -0.05 -0.94 2.20
N ILE A 43 -0.04 -1.69 1.09
CA ILE A 43 0.79 -2.89 0.90
C ILE A 43 2.01 -2.45 0.09
N ALA A 44 3.15 -2.37 0.73
CA ALA A 44 4.39 -1.91 0.13
C ALA A 44 4.97 -2.97 -0.82
N TRP A 45 5.06 -2.64 -2.11
CA TRP A 45 5.51 -3.56 -3.16
C TRP A 45 6.69 -3.01 -3.99
N PRO A 46 7.85 -2.74 -3.37
CA PRO A 46 8.96 -2.09 -4.05
C PRO A 46 9.48 -2.90 -5.24
N LEU A 47 9.79 -2.22 -6.36
CA LEU A 47 10.28 -2.84 -7.60
C LEU A 47 11.71 -2.42 -7.96
N ASN A 48 12.04 -1.13 -7.82
CA ASN A 48 13.36 -0.58 -8.19
C ASN A 48 13.70 0.72 -7.45
N ALA A 49 14.87 1.30 -7.77
CA ALA A 49 15.35 2.57 -7.23
C ALA A 49 15.33 2.63 -5.69
N GLU A 50 14.86 3.75 -5.12
CA GLU A 50 14.78 3.98 -3.67
C GLU A 50 13.52 3.37 -3.02
N GLN A 51 12.67 2.71 -3.79
CA GLN A 51 11.37 2.19 -3.31
C GLN A 51 11.53 1.22 -2.14
N GLY A 52 12.64 0.48 -2.09
CA GLY A 52 12.96 -0.39 -0.94
C GLY A 52 13.15 0.39 0.36
N MET A 53 13.74 1.59 0.30
CA MET A 53 13.90 2.48 1.45
C MET A 53 12.55 3.11 1.81
N ASN A 54 11.79 3.58 0.82
CA ASN A 54 10.44 4.11 1.06
C ASN A 54 9.54 3.05 1.72
N ALA A 55 9.60 1.81 1.25
CA ALA A 55 8.85 0.70 1.83
C ALA A 55 9.23 0.44 3.30
N ALA A 56 10.51 0.58 3.67
CA ALA A 56 10.96 0.46 5.06
C ALA A 56 10.39 1.59 5.91
N LEU A 57 10.57 2.86 5.49
CA LEU A 57 10.03 4.04 6.18
C LEU A 57 8.50 3.93 6.40
N LEU A 58 7.75 3.55 5.37
CA LEU A 58 6.29 3.44 5.43
C LEU A 58 5.81 2.33 6.40
N ALA A 59 6.56 1.23 6.50
CA ALA A 59 6.18 0.08 7.30
C ALA A 59 6.69 0.16 8.75
N GLU A 60 7.89 0.69 8.95
CA GLU A 60 8.63 0.64 10.22
C GLU A 60 8.48 1.95 11.01
N ASP A 61 8.62 3.10 10.35
CA ASP A 61 8.59 4.41 11.04
C ASP A 61 7.17 5.00 11.06
N ILE A 62 6.52 5.08 9.91
CA ILE A 62 5.13 5.58 9.81
C ILE A 62 4.15 4.51 10.32
N GLY A 63 4.49 3.24 10.15
CA GLY A 63 3.63 2.11 10.54
C GLY A 63 2.31 2.02 9.76
N GLY A 64 2.22 2.73 8.63
CA GLY A 64 1.04 2.83 7.75
C GLY A 64 0.99 1.75 6.66
N ALA A 65 2.04 0.96 6.52
CA ALA A 65 2.14 -0.08 5.49
C ALA A 65 2.35 -1.50 6.05
N ILE A 66 2.07 -2.50 5.23
CA ILE A 66 2.53 -3.88 5.35
C ILE A 66 3.57 -4.11 4.27
N ARG A 67 4.71 -4.70 4.63
CA ARG A 67 5.78 -5.06 3.70
C ARG A 67 6.00 -6.57 3.76
N SER A 68 6.15 -7.21 2.59
CA SER A 68 6.58 -8.61 2.53
C SER A 68 8.01 -8.76 3.04
N LYS A 69 8.28 -9.94 3.62
CA LYS A 69 9.66 -10.37 3.92
C LYS A 69 10.42 -10.72 2.65
N LEU A 70 9.71 -11.08 1.58
CA LEU A 70 10.27 -11.33 0.25
C LEU A 70 10.36 -10.01 -0.52
N LEU A 71 11.49 -9.80 -1.20
CA LEU A 71 11.64 -8.65 -2.08
C LEU A 71 11.09 -9.03 -3.47
N PRO A 72 10.15 -8.26 -4.04
CA PRO A 72 9.49 -8.64 -5.30
C PRO A 72 10.42 -8.87 -6.49
N TRP A 73 11.62 -8.27 -6.48
CA TRP A 73 12.64 -8.47 -7.53
C TRP A 73 13.55 -9.68 -7.30
N LYS A 74 13.47 -10.33 -6.13
CA LYS A 74 14.24 -11.54 -5.82
C LYS A 74 13.42 -12.80 -6.03
N GLU A 75 12.13 -12.76 -5.69
CA GLU A 75 11.27 -13.93 -5.72
C GLU A 75 9.82 -13.54 -6.03
N VAL A 76 9.14 -14.40 -6.78
CA VAL A 76 7.72 -14.23 -7.07
C VAL A 76 6.92 -14.60 -5.83
N MET A 77 6.13 -13.65 -5.33
CA MET A 77 5.28 -13.88 -4.16
C MET A 77 4.12 -14.82 -4.49
N GLY A 78 3.88 -15.79 -3.62
CA GLY A 78 2.75 -16.71 -3.73
C GLY A 78 1.41 -16.01 -3.56
N ARG A 79 0.37 -16.53 -4.23
CA ARG A 79 -0.99 -15.99 -4.17
C ARG A 79 -1.57 -15.98 -2.75
N GLU A 80 -1.18 -16.94 -1.91
CA GLU A 80 -1.62 -17.07 -0.52
C GLU A 80 -1.08 -15.93 0.36
N GLU A 81 0.15 -15.49 0.10
CA GLU A 81 0.76 -14.36 0.80
C GLU A 81 0.09 -13.04 0.37
N ILE A 82 -0.17 -12.88 -0.94
CA ILE A 82 -0.93 -11.74 -1.47
C ILE A 82 -2.31 -11.65 -0.83
N GLU A 83 -3.05 -12.76 -0.78
CA GLU A 83 -4.37 -12.82 -0.16
C GLU A 83 -4.30 -12.41 1.32
N THR A 84 -3.31 -12.93 2.05
CA THR A 84 -3.11 -12.61 3.46
C THR A 84 -2.84 -11.12 3.68
N MET A 85 -2.02 -10.49 2.83
CA MET A 85 -1.74 -9.05 2.92
C MET A 85 -2.99 -8.21 2.63
N ILE A 86 -3.76 -8.57 1.60
CA ILE A 86 -5.01 -7.88 1.24
C ILE A 86 -6.00 -7.97 2.41
N ARG A 87 -6.21 -9.15 2.98
CA ARG A 87 -7.10 -9.34 4.15
C ARG A 87 -6.66 -8.48 5.33
N ASN A 88 -5.37 -8.47 5.67
CA ASN A 88 -4.86 -7.67 6.79
C ASN A 88 -5.02 -6.14 6.61
N ILE A 89 -5.17 -5.65 5.38
CA ILE A 89 -5.37 -4.23 5.07
C ILE A 89 -6.85 -3.85 5.01
N ILE A 90 -7.72 -4.74 4.54
CA ILE A 90 -9.15 -4.46 4.35
C ILE A 90 -9.98 -4.78 5.60
N GLU A 91 -9.56 -5.76 6.41
CA GLU A 91 -10.22 -6.15 7.66
C GLU A 91 -9.75 -5.27 8.85
N ASP A 92 -10.19 -5.55 10.08
CA ASP A 92 -10.01 -4.72 11.29
C ASP A 92 -8.56 -4.25 11.56
N LYS A 93 -7.54 -5.00 11.12
CA LYS A 93 -6.12 -4.61 11.25
C LYS A 93 -5.73 -3.43 10.34
N GLY A 94 -6.54 -3.13 9.33
CA GLY A 94 -6.43 -1.98 8.45
C GLY A 94 -6.75 -0.67 9.16
N ASP A 95 -7.72 -0.67 10.08
CA ASP A 95 -8.16 0.54 10.78
C ASP A 95 -7.07 1.11 11.69
N ALA A 96 -6.33 0.25 12.38
CA ALA A 96 -5.17 0.68 13.17
C ALA A 96 -4.11 1.36 12.29
N ARG A 97 -3.83 0.83 11.10
CA ARG A 97 -2.88 1.43 10.15
C ARG A 97 -3.42 2.73 9.57
N ARG A 98 -4.70 2.77 9.22
CA ARG A 98 -5.39 3.98 8.78
C ARG A 98 -5.27 5.10 9.80
N GLY A 99 -5.42 4.78 11.09
CA GLY A 99 -5.21 5.72 12.19
C GLY A 99 -3.80 6.29 12.22
N ARG A 100 -2.77 5.45 12.00
CA ARG A 100 -1.37 5.90 11.92
C ARG A 100 -1.10 6.79 10.72
N VAL A 101 -1.63 6.44 9.55
CA VAL A 101 -1.46 7.26 8.34
C VAL A 101 -2.08 8.65 8.53
N ARG A 102 -3.27 8.73 9.16
CA ARG A 102 -3.96 10.00 9.43
C ARG A 102 -3.35 10.83 10.57
N ALA A 103 -2.38 10.29 11.30
CA ALA A 103 -1.68 11.02 12.36
C ALA A 103 -0.53 11.90 11.82
N HIS A 104 -0.26 11.83 10.52
CA HIS A 104 0.72 12.62 9.79
C HIS A 104 0.00 13.57 8.81
#